data_AF-X0XY47-F1
#
_entry.id   AF-X0XY47-F1
#
_cell.length_a   1.000
_cell.length_b   1.000
_cell.length_c   1.000
_cell.angle_alpha   90.00
_cell.angle_beta   90.00
_cell.angle_gamma   90.00
#
_symmetry.space_group_name_H-M   'P 1'
#
loop_
_entity.id
_entity.type
_entity.pdbx_description
1 polymer ?
#
loop_
_entity_poly.entity_id
_entity_poly.type
_entity_poly.pdbx_seq_one_letter_code
_entity_poly.pdbx_strand_id
1 'polypeptide(L)'
;GSSVHISLMKADRKIKQNFSDISEKAFLDYGSRLYAKDRVRDLQTESYHQLNQYILRQPYNKDSWCNGVFLTQKGHNLLKGVVEIADYYNFDDSDIQTDYYSVNFSLNLNLGKWNKAFIDGE
;
A
#
# COMPACT_ATOMS: atom_id res chain seq x y z
N GLY A 1 6.20 18.32 -12.89
CA GLY A 1 5.74 16.96 -13.23
C GLY A 1 4.25 16.89 -12.96
N SER A 2 3.53 16.14 -13.79
CA SER A 2 2.12 15.82 -13.52
C SER A 2 2.04 14.78 -12.40
N SER A 3 0.96 14.77 -11.62
CA SER A 3 0.71 13.74 -10.62
C SER A 3 -0.73 13.24 -10.67
N VAL A 4 -0.88 11.96 -10.41
CA VAL A 4 -2.17 11.28 -10.27
C VAL A 4 -2.28 10.83 -8.81
N HIS A 5 -3.32 11.31 -8.14
CA HIS A 5 -3.62 10.95 -6.75
C HIS A 5 -4.91 10.13 -6.71
N ILE A 6 -4.79 8.90 -6.22
CA ILE A 6 -5.92 7.98 -6.09
C ILE A 6 -6.10 7.67 -4.59
N SER A 7 -7.31 7.89 -4.09
CA SER A 7 -7.70 7.57 -2.72
C SER A 7 -8.87 6.60 -2.73
N LEU A 8 -8.66 5.39 -2.23
CA LEU A 8 -9.73 4.45 -1.95
C LEU A 8 -10.38 4.82 -0.62
N MET A 9 -11.63 5.29 -0.64
CA MET A 9 -12.34 5.76 0.57
C MET A 9 -13.31 4.74 1.15
N LYS A 10 -13.83 3.84 0.31
CA LYS A 10 -14.75 2.78 0.72
C LYS A 10 -14.57 1.57 -0.19
N ALA A 11 -14.67 0.39 0.39
CA ALA A 11 -14.73 -0.87 -0.34
C ALA A 11 -15.93 -1.71 0.12
N ASP A 12 -16.44 -2.58 -0.75
CA ASP A 12 -17.45 -3.60 -0.44
C ASP A 12 -16.82 -4.89 0.13
N ARG A 13 -15.49 -4.96 0.14
CA ARG A 13 -14.69 -6.09 0.60
C ARG A 13 -13.62 -5.60 1.54
N LYS A 14 -13.24 -6.48 2.46
CA LYS A 14 -12.11 -6.28 3.34
C LYS A 14 -10.77 -6.19 2.61
N ILE A 15 -10.12 -5.03 2.71
CA ILE A 15 -8.84 -4.68 2.10
C ILE A 15 -7.69 -4.91 3.07
N LYS A 16 -7.86 -4.62 4.36
CA LYS A 16 -6.82 -4.77 5.40
C LYS A 16 -6.91 -6.13 6.08
N GLN A 17 -5.77 -6.78 6.33
CA GLN A 17 -5.76 -7.98 7.19
C GLN A 17 -6.14 -7.62 8.63
N ASN A 18 -6.69 -8.57 9.38
CA ASN A 18 -6.73 -8.41 10.82
C ASN A 18 -5.33 -8.50 11.40
N PHE A 19 -5.08 -7.76 12.49
CA PHE A 19 -3.81 -7.85 13.19
C PHE A 19 -3.49 -9.27 13.69
N SER A 20 -4.52 -10.04 14.06
CA SER A 20 -4.40 -11.44 14.50
C SER A 20 -3.88 -12.39 13.41
N ASP A 21 -4.06 -12.02 12.14
CA ASP A 21 -3.80 -12.91 11.01
C ASP A 21 -2.37 -12.71 10.45
N ILE A 22 -1.66 -11.69 10.94
CA ILE A 22 -0.29 -11.35 10.56
C ILE A 22 0.68 -12.34 11.22
N SER A 23 1.54 -12.97 10.42
CA SER A 23 2.48 -14.00 10.90
C SER A 23 3.63 -13.39 11.71
N GLU A 24 4.19 -14.18 12.65
CA GLU A 24 5.40 -13.80 13.37
C GLU A 24 6.58 -13.51 12.43
N LYS A 25 6.68 -14.28 11.35
CA LYS A 25 7.67 -14.06 10.29
C LYS A 25 7.54 -12.66 9.67
N ALA A 26 6.33 -12.18 9.38
CA ALA A 26 6.13 -10.84 8.85
C ALA A 26 6.66 -9.75 9.81
N PHE A 27 6.51 -9.97 11.12
CA PHE A 27 7.11 -9.08 12.13
C PHE A 27 8.63 -9.18 12.18
N LEU A 28 9.24 -10.32 11.87
CA LEU A 28 10.71 -10.43 11.84
C LEU A 28 11.30 -9.77 10.59
N ASP A 29 10.68 -9.98 9.43
CA ASP A 29 11.15 -9.41 8.16
C ASP A 29 11.04 -7.88 8.14
N TYR A 30 10.02 -7.29 8.79
CA TYR A 30 9.80 -5.84 8.81
C TYR A 30 10.05 -5.16 10.17
N GLY A 31 9.85 -5.87 11.27
CA GLY A 31 10.05 -5.36 12.64
C GLY A 31 11.49 -5.44 13.13
N SER A 32 12.37 -6.23 12.49
CA SER A 32 13.81 -6.17 12.79
C SER A 32 14.49 -4.86 12.34
N ARG A 33 13.80 -4.01 11.56
CA ARG A 33 14.36 -2.76 11.06
C ARG A 33 13.74 -1.48 11.63
N LEU A 34 12.44 -1.38 11.95
CA LEU A 34 11.86 -0.06 12.31
C LEU A 34 10.66 0.01 13.28
N TYR A 35 9.93 -1.07 13.61
CA TYR A 35 8.68 -0.92 14.39
C TYR A 35 8.43 -2.05 15.41
N ALA A 36 8.16 -1.66 16.66
CA ALA A 36 7.65 -2.56 17.69
C ALA A 36 6.27 -3.13 17.28
N LYS A 37 5.93 -4.33 17.76
CA LYS A 37 4.67 -5.02 17.46
C LYS A 37 3.42 -4.16 17.73
N ASP A 38 3.45 -3.36 18.78
CA ASP A 38 2.36 -2.43 19.12
C ASP A 38 2.23 -1.31 18.08
N ARG A 39 3.34 -0.77 17.58
CA ARG A 39 3.31 0.23 16.51
C ARG A 39 2.76 -0.33 15.21
N VAL A 40 3.04 -1.60 14.89
CA VAL A 40 2.42 -2.27 13.74
C VAL A 40 0.92 -2.41 13.92
N ARG A 41 0.46 -2.69 15.15
CA ARG A 41 -0.98 -2.73 15.46
C ARG A 41 -1.62 -1.36 15.24
N ASP A 42 -1.02 -0.31 15.79
CA ASP A 42 -1.51 1.06 15.63
C ASP A 42 -1.65 1.41 14.15
N LEU A 43 -0.57 1.22 13.38
CA LEU A 43 -0.57 1.44 11.93
C LEU A 43 -1.66 0.60 11.24
N GLN A 44 -1.77 -0.70 11.48
CA GLN A 44 -2.81 -1.53 10.86
C GLN A 44 -4.25 -1.00 11.13
N THR A 45 -4.46 -0.34 12.27
CA THR A 45 -5.75 0.24 12.67
C THR A 45 -5.99 1.68 12.22
N GLU A 46 -4.96 2.37 11.73
CA GLU A 46 -5.10 3.73 11.22
C GLU A 46 -6.09 3.79 10.03
N SER A 47 -6.70 4.96 9.89
CA SER A 47 -7.73 5.20 8.87
C SER A 47 -7.18 5.75 7.56
N TYR A 48 -5.87 6.05 7.53
CA TYR A 48 -5.15 6.58 6.38
C TYR A 48 -3.84 5.83 6.16
N HIS A 49 -3.58 5.42 4.92
CA HIS A 49 -2.29 4.86 4.50
C HIS A 49 -1.91 5.40 3.14
N GLN A 50 -0.64 5.82 2.99
CA GLN A 50 -0.05 6.01 1.68
C GLN A 50 0.62 4.71 1.26
N LEU A 51 0.07 4.05 0.25
CA LEU A 51 0.50 2.73 -0.15
C LEU A 51 1.78 2.76 -0.99
N ASN A 52 2.56 1.69 -0.90
CA ASN A 52 3.71 1.49 -1.76
C ASN A 52 3.31 0.73 -3.04
N GLN A 53 3.23 1.45 -4.15
CA GLN A 53 2.89 0.89 -5.47
C GLN A 53 3.85 -0.21 -5.93
N TYR A 54 5.14 -0.15 -5.55
CA TYR A 54 6.11 -1.18 -5.95
C TYR A 54 5.80 -2.53 -5.33
N ILE A 55 5.21 -2.57 -4.13
CA ILE A 55 4.71 -3.81 -3.51
C ILE A 55 3.50 -4.34 -4.28
N LEU A 56 2.61 -3.46 -4.74
CA LEU A 56 1.41 -3.83 -5.49
C LEU A 56 1.72 -4.37 -6.90
N ARG A 57 2.85 -3.98 -7.49
CA ARG A 57 3.35 -4.56 -8.76
C ARG A 57 3.79 -6.02 -8.60
N GLN A 58 4.17 -6.44 -7.39
CA GLN A 58 4.60 -7.82 -7.12
C GLN A 58 3.41 -8.79 -6.96
N PRO A 59 3.65 -10.12 -7.09
CA PRO A 59 2.67 -11.12 -6.69
C PRO A 59 2.24 -10.95 -5.23
N TYR A 60 0.98 -11.27 -4.92
CA TYR A 60 0.48 -11.19 -3.55
C TYR A 60 1.33 -12.05 -2.60
N ASN A 61 1.75 -11.43 -1.50
CA ASN A 61 2.37 -12.10 -0.37
C ASN A 61 1.71 -11.56 0.90
N LYS A 62 1.13 -12.48 1.70
CA LYS A 62 0.43 -12.13 2.94
C LYS A 62 1.33 -11.45 3.98
N ASP A 63 2.63 -11.70 3.92
CA ASP A 63 3.62 -11.18 4.85
C ASP A 63 4.26 -9.88 4.33
N SER A 64 3.84 -9.35 3.17
CA SER A 64 4.39 -8.12 2.61
C SER A 64 3.77 -6.86 3.21
N TRP A 65 4.64 -5.97 3.68
CA TRP A 65 4.27 -4.66 4.20
C TRP A 65 4.08 -3.65 3.07
N CYS A 66 2.86 -3.12 2.90
CA CYS A 66 2.52 -2.13 1.87
C CYS A 66 2.51 -0.70 2.45
N ASN A 67 3.60 -0.32 3.13
CA ASN A 67 3.80 0.99 3.74
C ASN A 67 2.68 1.43 4.70
N GLY A 68 2.68 0.82 5.89
CA GLY A 68 1.71 1.14 6.96
C GLY A 68 0.66 0.07 7.17
N VAL A 69 0.52 -0.90 6.25
CA VAL A 69 -0.57 -1.87 6.31
C VAL A 69 -0.21 -3.20 5.63
N PHE A 70 -0.74 -4.29 6.19
CA PHE A 70 -0.83 -5.60 5.55
C PHE A 70 -2.20 -5.76 4.87
N LEU A 71 -2.17 -6.12 3.58
CA LEU A 71 -3.36 -6.23 2.74
C LEU A 71 -3.88 -7.66 2.68
N THR A 72 -5.19 -7.85 2.60
CA THR A 72 -5.77 -9.13 2.21
C THR A 72 -5.42 -9.43 0.76
N GLN A 73 -5.55 -10.69 0.33
CA GLN A 73 -5.36 -11.05 -1.09
C GLN A 73 -6.32 -10.29 -2.00
N LYS A 74 -7.59 -10.12 -1.59
CA LYS A 74 -8.59 -9.36 -2.34
C LYS A 74 -8.21 -7.88 -2.41
N GLY A 75 -7.76 -7.31 -1.30
CA GLY A 75 -7.30 -5.93 -1.23
C GLY A 75 -6.08 -5.68 -2.13
N HIS A 76 -5.09 -6.56 -2.07
CA HIS A 76 -3.92 -6.52 -2.95
C HIS A 76 -4.33 -6.56 -4.43
N ASN A 77 -5.20 -7.50 -4.82
CA ASN A 77 -5.61 -7.64 -6.21
C ASN A 77 -6.40 -6.42 -6.71
N LEU A 78 -7.28 -5.85 -5.88
CA LEU A 78 -8.00 -4.62 -6.20
C LEU A 78 -7.03 -3.47 -6.46
N LEU A 79 -6.10 -3.23 -5.53
CA LEU A 79 -5.14 -2.14 -5.60
C LEU A 79 -4.10 -2.35 -6.69
N LYS A 80 -3.71 -3.60 -6.96
CA LYS A 80 -2.87 -3.98 -8.09
C LYS A 80 -3.54 -3.62 -9.42
N GLY A 81 -4.83 -3.92 -9.59
CA GLY A 81 -5.57 -3.51 -10.79
C GLY A 81 -5.57 -1.98 -10.98
N VAL A 82 -5.70 -1.22 -9.89
CA VAL A 82 -5.58 0.25 -9.94
C VAL A 82 -4.19 0.69 -10.40
N VAL A 83 -3.13 0.07 -9.87
CA VAL A 83 -1.75 0.35 -10.28
C VAL A 83 -1.50 -0.04 -11.73
N GLU A 84 -2.01 -1.18 -12.20
CA GLU A 84 -1.88 -1.62 -13.59
C GLU A 84 -2.57 -0.66 -14.57
N ILE A 85 -3.75 -0.15 -14.22
CA ILE A 85 -4.45 0.88 -15.02
C ILE A 85 -3.63 2.16 -15.09
N ALA A 86 -3.05 2.59 -13.96
CA ALA A 86 -2.20 3.78 -13.93
C ALA A 86 -0.91 3.57 -14.74
N ASP A 87 -0.25 2.43 -14.56
CA ASP A 87 1.00 2.08 -15.24
C ASP A 87 0.81 1.94 -16.75
N TYR A 88 -0.38 1.55 -17.24
CA TYR A 88 -0.67 1.52 -18.67
C TYR A 88 -0.46 2.87 -19.38
N TYR A 89 -0.67 3.98 -18.67
CA TYR A 89 -0.48 5.35 -19.19
C TYR A 89 0.82 5.99 -18.70
N ASN A 90 1.61 5.30 -17.90
CA ASN A 90 2.82 5.83 -17.28
C ASN A 90 4.07 5.18 -17.89
N PHE A 91 5.18 5.93 -17.90
CA PHE A 91 6.52 5.36 -18.01
C PHE A 91 7.27 5.71 -16.72
N ASP A 92 8.26 4.89 -16.37
CA ASP A 92 9.11 5.10 -15.21
C ASP A 92 10.55 4.73 -15.59
N ASP A 93 11.27 5.73 -16.12
CA ASP A 93 12.70 5.65 -16.47
C ASP A 93 13.56 6.23 -15.34
N SER A 94 13.04 6.21 -14.10
CA SER A 94 13.79 6.71 -12.95
C SER A 94 14.95 5.79 -12.60
N ASP A 95 16.05 6.40 -12.14
CA ASP A 95 17.21 5.70 -11.62
C ASP A 95 17.40 6.04 -10.15
N ILE A 96 17.23 5.02 -9.32
CA ILE A 96 17.34 5.12 -7.86
C ILE A 96 18.77 5.39 -7.39
N GLN A 97 19.80 5.10 -8.19
CA GLN A 97 21.20 5.32 -7.81
C GLN A 97 21.66 6.77 -8.04
N THR A 98 21.06 7.45 -9.01
CA THR A 98 21.45 8.81 -9.42
C THR A 98 20.47 9.89 -8.97
N ASP A 99 19.44 9.52 -8.21
CA ASP A 99 18.31 10.37 -7.82
C ASP A 99 17.62 11.03 -9.03
N TYR A 100 17.67 10.35 -10.18
CA TYR A 100 17.08 10.82 -11.42
C TYR A 100 15.62 10.36 -11.50
N TYR A 101 14.69 11.31 -11.45
CA TYR A 101 13.26 11.04 -11.47
C TYR A 101 12.63 11.39 -12.82
N SER A 102 12.30 10.36 -13.62
CA SER A 102 11.72 10.50 -14.96
C SER A 102 10.49 9.62 -15.12
N VAL A 103 9.31 10.24 -15.04
CA VAL A 103 8.01 9.60 -15.20
C VAL A 103 7.09 10.45 -16.06
N ASN A 104 6.06 9.86 -16.67
CA ASN A 104 4.98 10.64 -17.29
C ASN A 104 4.20 11.40 -16.21
N PHE A 105 3.87 10.70 -15.12
CA PHE A 105 3.28 11.27 -13.93
C PHE A 105 3.66 10.52 -12.66
N SER A 106 3.69 11.24 -11.54
CA SER A 106 3.83 10.65 -10.21
C SER A 106 2.53 10.01 -9.78
N LEU A 107 2.54 8.73 -9.40
CA LEU A 107 1.39 8.04 -8.85
C LEU A 107 1.44 8.05 -7.32
N ASN A 108 0.35 8.51 -6.70
CA ASN A 108 0.15 8.47 -5.26
C ASN A 108 -1.14 7.71 -4.95
N LEU A 109 -1.02 6.54 -4.32
CA LEU A 109 -2.16 5.69 -3.97
C LEU A 109 -2.35 5.68 -2.45
N ASN A 110 -3.58 5.96 -1.99
CA ASN A 110 -3.90 6.02 -0.58
C ASN A 110 -5.13 5.18 -0.22
N LEU A 111 -5.14 4.59 0.97
CA LEU A 111 -6.36 4.19 1.67
C LEU A 111 -6.80 5.38 2.52
N GLY A 112 -8.04 5.82 2.35
CA GLY A 112 -8.58 7.01 2.99
C GLY A 112 -8.06 8.32 2.38
N LYS A 113 -8.35 9.43 3.07
CA LYS A 113 -7.82 10.77 2.78
C LYS A 113 -7.39 11.41 4.09
N TRP A 114 -6.48 12.38 4.02
CA TRP A 114 -5.99 13.15 5.17
C TRP A 114 -7.07 13.57 6.20
N ASN A 115 -8.30 13.85 5.75
CA ASN A 115 -9.41 14.27 6.60
C ASN A 115 -10.64 13.35 6.54
N LYS A 116 -10.55 12.14 5.94
CA LYS A 116 -11.66 11.19 5.84
C LYS A 116 -11.18 9.76 6.02
N ALA A 117 -11.81 9.06 6.95
CA ALA A 117 -11.50 7.67 7.24
C ALA A 117 -11.79 6.75 6.04
N PHE A 118 -10.93 5.75 5.84
CA PHE A 118 -11.22 4.61 5.00
C PHE A 118 -12.25 3.68 5.66
N ILE A 119 -13.34 3.36 4.95
CA ILE A 119 -14.33 2.37 5.39
C ILE A 119 -14.05 1.06 4.65
N ASP A 120 -13.57 0.08 5.39
CA ASP A 120 -13.25 -1.24 4.86
C ASP A 120 -14.48 -2.16 4.94
N GLY A 121 -14.81 -2.88 3.86
CA GLY A 121 -16.01 -3.73 3.80
C GLY A 121 -15.92 -4.92 4.75
N GLU A 122 -17.06 -5.42 5.22
CA GLU A 122 -17.16 -6.58 6.14
C GLU A 122 -16.71 -7.91 5.50
#